data_AF-A0A504Y505-F1
#
_entry.id   AF-A0A504Y505-F1
#
_cell.length_a   1.000
_cell.length_b   1.000
_cell.length_c   1.000
_cell.angle_alpha   90.00
_cell.angle_beta   90.00
_cell.angle_gamma   90.00
#
_symmetry.space_group_name_H-M   'P 1'
#
loop_
_entity.id
_entity.type
_entity.pdbx_description
1 polymer ?
#
loop_
_entity_poly.entity_id
_entity_poly.type
_entity_poly.pdbx_seq_one_letter_code
_entity_poly.pdbx_strand_id
1 'polypeptide(L)'
;MLYGNKVRGVVYLVVVINAATAVPGTVISCILYRVFRWRKLPLLGVFSLAFLCTFTGALCSLTQNHETDLLLIITEGITLTTLEAALDMIFIYIPELFPTMFRSKSLGFCAGCARIGAALCSYTNELDSRLGHGSPMAFYAASILVAILVILVLPDTSGENLDQCPEQQNEMTDF
;
A
#
# COMPACT_ATOMS: atom_id res chain seq x y z
N MET A 1 35.60 -14.55 -7.26
CA MET A 1 34.62 -13.63 -7.89
C MET A 1 33.34 -14.31 -8.42
N LEU A 2 33.24 -15.65 -8.50
CA LEU A 2 32.01 -16.32 -8.98
C LEU A 2 30.79 -16.21 -8.03
N TYR A 3 31.02 -16.18 -6.71
CA TYR A 3 29.93 -16.18 -5.71
C TYR A 3 29.13 -14.86 -5.70
N GLY A 4 29.81 -13.73 -5.94
CA GLY A 4 29.16 -12.42 -6.00
C GLY A 4 28.17 -12.29 -7.16
N ASN A 5 28.43 -12.94 -8.30
CA ASN A 5 27.50 -12.91 -9.43
C ASN A 5 26.23 -13.73 -9.17
N LYS A 6 26.33 -14.83 -8.41
CA LYS A 6 25.17 -15.66 -8.06
C LYS A 6 24.22 -14.95 -7.10
N VAL A 7 24.77 -14.29 -6.06
CA VAL A 7 23.96 -13.48 -5.13
C VAL A 7 23.29 -12.32 -5.85
N ARG A 8 24.01 -11.60 -6.70
CA ARG A 8 23.43 -10.51 -7.51
C ARG A 8 22.30 -11.02 -8.41
N GLY A 9 22.49 -12.15 -9.10
CA GLY A 9 21.46 -12.74 -9.97
C GLY A 9 20.16 -13.07 -9.24
N VAL A 10 20.24 -13.63 -8.03
CA VAL A 10 19.05 -13.95 -7.22
C VAL A 10 18.32 -12.66 -6.80
N VAL A 11 19.04 -11.63 -6.36
CA VAL A 11 18.43 -10.34 -5.98
C VAL A 11 17.73 -9.69 -7.18
N TYR A 12 18.35 -9.69 -8.37
CA TYR A 12 17.71 -9.15 -9.58
C TYR A 12 16.43 -9.92 -9.94
N LEU A 13 16.43 -11.25 -9.85
CA LEU A 13 15.24 -12.06 -10.12
C LEU A 13 14.11 -11.74 -9.15
N VAL A 14 14.40 -11.62 -7.84
CA VAL A 14 13.39 -11.27 -6.82
C VAL A 14 12.82 -9.88 -7.09
N VAL A 15 13.65 -8.89 -7.46
CA VAL A 15 13.17 -7.54 -7.81
C VAL A 15 12.31 -7.57 -9.06
N VAL A 16 12.67 -8.34 -10.08
CA VAL A 16 11.87 -8.47 -11.32
C VAL A 16 10.54 -9.16 -11.03
N ILE A 17 10.52 -10.21 -10.19
CA ILE A 17 9.29 -10.89 -9.79
C ILE A 17 8.40 -9.92 -9.00
N ASN A 18 8.94 -9.20 -8.02
CA ASN A 18 8.20 -8.20 -7.25
C ASN A 18 7.67 -7.05 -8.12
N ALA A 19 8.43 -6.63 -9.15
CA ALA A 19 7.96 -5.65 -10.11
C ALA A 19 6.87 -6.21 -11.04
N ALA A 20 6.95 -7.50 -11.42
CA ALA A 20 5.92 -8.15 -12.22
C ALA A 20 4.59 -8.27 -11.45
N THR A 21 4.67 -8.45 -10.12
CA THR A 21 3.55 -8.46 -9.18
C THR A 21 2.79 -7.12 -9.13
N ALA A 22 3.39 -6.03 -9.61
CA ALA A 22 2.75 -4.70 -9.69
C ALA A 22 1.65 -4.62 -10.79
N VAL A 23 1.84 -5.37 -11.87
CA VAL A 23 0.89 -5.39 -12.98
C VAL A 23 -0.48 -5.97 -12.57
N PRO A 24 -0.56 -7.14 -11.89
CA PRO A 24 -1.85 -7.65 -11.45
C PRO A 24 -2.49 -6.79 -10.36
N GLY A 25 -1.73 -6.15 -9.46
CA GLY A 25 -2.31 -5.31 -8.40
C GLY A 25 -3.03 -4.09 -8.97
N THR A 26 -2.42 -3.39 -9.92
CA THR A 26 -3.07 -2.28 -10.65
C THR A 26 -4.26 -2.71 -11.52
N VAL A 27 -4.23 -3.92 -12.11
CA VAL A 27 -5.40 -4.44 -12.84
C VAL A 27 -6.55 -4.74 -11.87
N ILE A 28 -6.25 -5.32 -10.70
CA ILE A 28 -7.24 -5.60 -9.64
C ILE A 28 -7.85 -4.28 -9.14
N SER A 29 -7.05 -3.24 -8.91
CA SER A 29 -7.56 -1.93 -8.45
C SER A 29 -8.55 -1.33 -9.46
N CYS A 30 -8.19 -1.37 -10.74
CA CYS A 30 -9.04 -0.87 -11.82
C CYS A 30 -10.36 -1.65 -11.94
N ILE A 31 -10.32 -2.99 -11.82
CA ILE A 31 -11.52 -3.82 -11.87
C ILE A 31 -12.41 -3.55 -10.65
N LEU A 32 -11.83 -3.46 -9.46
CA LEU A 32 -12.58 -3.34 -8.22
C LEU A 32 -13.31 -1.98 -8.13
N TYR A 33 -12.68 -0.90 -8.59
CA TYR A 33 -13.36 0.40 -8.73
C TYR A 33 -14.46 0.42 -9.79
N ARG A 34 -14.37 -0.43 -10.81
CA ARG A 34 -15.38 -0.53 -11.86
C ARG A 34 -16.61 -1.35 -11.42
N VAL A 35 -16.43 -2.28 -10.49
CA VAL A 35 -17.51 -3.16 -9.97
C VAL A 35 -18.26 -2.51 -8.81
N PHE A 36 -17.57 -1.82 -7.90
CA PHE A 36 -18.19 -1.24 -6.71
C PHE A 36 -18.55 0.25 -6.89
N ARG A 37 -19.83 0.56 -6.68
CA ARG A 37 -20.39 1.92 -6.74
C ARG A 37 -20.03 2.81 -5.54
N TRP A 38 -19.56 2.22 -4.44
CA TRP A 38 -19.04 2.90 -3.25
C TRP A 38 -17.53 2.72 -3.16
N ARG A 39 -16.75 3.80 -3.01
CA ARG A 39 -15.27 3.76 -3.06
C ARG A 39 -14.60 3.31 -1.77
N LYS A 40 -15.27 3.45 -0.63
CA LYS A 40 -14.70 3.06 0.66
C LYS A 40 -14.70 1.57 0.95
N LEU A 41 -15.77 0.87 0.60
CA LEU A 41 -15.89 -0.58 0.77
C LEU A 41 -14.76 -1.37 0.08
N PRO A 42 -14.41 -1.11 -1.20
CA PRO A 42 -13.30 -1.79 -1.84
C PRO A 42 -11.96 -1.39 -1.22
N LEU A 43 -11.75 -0.11 -0.86
CA LEU A 43 -10.53 0.33 -0.19
C LEU A 43 -10.33 -0.40 1.16
N LEU A 44 -11.36 -0.43 2.00
CA LEU A 44 -11.33 -1.12 3.30
C LEU A 44 -11.16 -2.62 3.14
N GLY A 45 -11.83 -3.22 2.14
CA GLY A 45 -11.73 -4.66 1.84
C GLY A 45 -10.32 -5.08 1.43
N VAL A 46 -9.68 -4.33 0.54
CA VAL A 46 -8.31 -4.61 0.07
C VAL A 46 -7.30 -4.43 1.21
N PHE A 47 -7.42 -3.35 2.00
CA PHE A 47 -6.56 -3.16 3.18
C PHE A 47 -6.75 -4.25 4.24
N SER A 48 -8.00 -4.68 4.48
CA SER A 48 -8.29 -5.77 5.42
C SER A 48 -7.73 -7.10 4.93
N LEU A 49 -7.82 -7.38 3.63
CA LEU A 49 -7.24 -8.59 3.03
C LEU A 49 -5.71 -8.58 3.14
N ALA A 50 -5.07 -7.44 2.86
CA ALA A 50 -3.62 -7.27 3.03
C ALA A 50 -3.20 -7.47 4.50
N PHE A 51 -3.98 -6.95 5.45
CA PHE A 51 -3.72 -7.14 6.88
C PHE A 51 -3.83 -8.63 7.27
N LEU A 52 -4.88 -9.32 6.86
CA LEU A 52 -5.07 -10.76 7.16
C LEU A 52 -3.94 -11.61 6.57
N CYS A 53 -3.51 -11.31 5.34
CA CYS A 53 -2.42 -12.01 4.67
C CYS A 53 -1.09 -11.78 5.40
N THR A 54 -0.77 -10.52 5.73
CA THR A 54 0.44 -10.16 6.51
C THR A 54 0.42 -10.77 7.91
N PHE A 55 -0.74 -10.77 8.57
CA PHE A 55 -0.90 -11.33 9.91
C PHE A 55 -0.71 -12.85 9.90
N THR A 56 -1.25 -13.53 8.89
CA THR A 56 -1.05 -14.99 8.72
C THR A 56 0.42 -15.31 8.45
N GLY A 57 1.10 -14.49 7.64
CA GLY A 57 2.55 -14.59 7.41
C GLY A 57 3.37 -14.37 8.69
N ALA A 58 3.01 -13.38 9.49
CA ALA A 58 3.66 -13.12 10.79
C ALA A 58 3.48 -14.29 11.76
N LEU A 59 2.27 -14.87 11.85
CA LEU A 59 2.01 -16.05 12.69
C LEU A 59 2.78 -17.30 12.21
N CYS A 60 2.88 -17.50 10.88
CA CYS A 60 3.67 -18.59 10.31
C CYS A 60 5.17 -18.42 10.59
N SER A 61 5.68 -17.18 10.54
CA SER A 61 7.08 -16.89 10.88
C SER A 61 7.43 -17.19 12.34
N LEU A 62 6.47 -17.08 13.26
CA LEU A 62 6.67 -17.37 14.69
C LEU A 62 6.59 -18.86 15.03
N THR A 63 5.99 -19.70 14.18
CA THR A 63 5.76 -21.14 14.46
C THR A 63 6.89 -22.07 13.97
N GLN A 64 7.96 -21.52 13.39
CA GLN A 64 9.26 -22.18 13.14
C GLN A 64 9.19 -23.60 12.54
N ASN A 65 8.25 -23.86 11.63
CA ASN A 65 8.20 -25.09 10.84
C ASN A 65 8.91 -24.88 9.50
N HIS A 66 10.08 -25.52 9.31
CA HIS A 66 10.89 -25.46 8.08
C HIS A 66 10.15 -25.87 6.80
N GLU A 67 9.00 -26.53 6.90
CA GLU A 67 8.17 -26.97 5.77
C GLU A 67 7.26 -25.85 5.20
N THR A 68 7.23 -24.66 5.83
CA THR A 68 6.25 -23.59 5.54
C THR A 68 6.76 -22.52 4.57
N ASP A 69 7.97 -22.67 4.05
CA ASP A 69 8.66 -21.62 3.26
C ASP A 69 7.89 -21.28 1.97
N LEU A 70 7.31 -22.30 1.31
CA LEU A 70 6.46 -22.09 0.12
C LEU A 70 5.19 -21.28 0.43
N LEU A 71 4.58 -21.53 1.59
CA LEU A 71 3.36 -20.81 1.99
C LEU A 71 3.67 -19.36 2.35
N LEU A 72 4.84 -19.09 2.94
CA LEU A 72 5.30 -17.73 3.20
C LEU A 72 5.51 -16.96 1.91
N ILE A 73 6.19 -17.55 0.92
CA ILE A 73 6.42 -16.91 -0.39
C ILE A 73 5.10 -16.59 -1.10
N ILE A 74 4.14 -17.53 -1.10
CA ILE A 74 2.83 -17.31 -1.72
C ILE A 74 2.06 -16.20 -0.99
N THR A 75 2.04 -16.24 0.34
CA THR A 75 1.33 -15.26 1.19
C THR A 75 1.94 -13.86 1.04
N GLU A 76 3.27 -13.76 0.98
CA GLU A 76 3.98 -12.49 0.75
C GLU A 76 3.68 -11.95 -0.66
N GLY A 77 3.67 -12.81 -1.68
CA GLY A 77 3.29 -12.42 -3.04
C GLY A 77 1.87 -11.85 -3.12
N ILE A 78 0.91 -12.51 -2.47
CA ILE A 78 -0.49 -12.01 -2.39
C ILE A 78 -0.57 -10.71 -1.59
N THR A 79 0.21 -10.58 -0.51
CA THR A 79 0.27 -9.36 0.28
C THR A 79 0.80 -8.20 -0.56
N LEU A 80 1.88 -8.43 -1.32
CA LEU A 80 2.49 -7.44 -2.21
C LEU A 80 1.52 -6.97 -3.31
N THR A 81 0.82 -7.88 -4.00
CA THR A 81 -0.19 -7.50 -5.01
C THR A 81 -1.31 -6.68 -4.39
N THR A 82 -1.82 -7.12 -3.24
CA THR A 82 -2.98 -6.52 -2.59
C THR A 82 -2.63 -5.15 -2.01
N LEU A 83 -1.43 -4.99 -1.44
CA LEU A 83 -0.94 -3.73 -0.91
C LEU A 83 -0.68 -2.73 -2.03
N GLU A 84 -0.14 -3.17 -3.17
CA GLU A 84 0.08 -2.31 -4.32
C GLU A 84 -1.24 -1.84 -4.93
N ALA A 85 -2.24 -2.72 -5.05
CA ALA A 85 -3.60 -2.31 -5.40
C ALA A 85 -4.15 -1.26 -4.41
N ALA A 86 -3.98 -1.48 -3.10
CA ALA A 86 -4.43 -0.56 -2.06
C ALA A 86 -3.76 0.84 -2.15
N LEU A 87 -2.47 0.87 -2.49
CA LEU A 87 -1.73 2.12 -2.70
C LEU A 87 -2.27 2.86 -3.93
N ASP A 88 -2.44 2.20 -5.06
CA ASP A 88 -3.03 2.83 -6.24
C ASP A 88 -4.42 3.41 -5.95
N MET A 89 -5.24 2.65 -5.21
CA MET A 89 -6.54 3.11 -4.75
C MET A 89 -6.47 4.35 -3.87
N ILE A 90 -5.57 4.39 -2.89
CA ILE A 90 -5.46 5.55 -1.99
C ILE A 90 -4.94 6.79 -2.75
N PHE A 91 -4.05 6.61 -3.73
CA PHE A 91 -3.57 7.70 -4.59
C PHE A 91 -4.68 8.26 -5.49
N ILE A 92 -5.69 7.47 -5.86
CA ILE A 92 -6.88 7.96 -6.57
C ILE A 92 -7.87 8.62 -5.61
N TYR A 93 -8.01 8.09 -4.40
CA TYR A 93 -8.98 8.56 -3.41
C TYR A 93 -8.60 9.89 -2.75
N ILE A 94 -7.32 10.11 -2.43
CA ILE A 94 -6.82 11.37 -1.85
C ILE A 94 -7.22 12.60 -2.69
N PRO A 95 -6.94 12.66 -4.00
CA PRO A 95 -7.28 13.83 -4.81
C PRO A 95 -8.79 14.04 -5.03
N GLU A 96 -9.63 13.07 -4.70
CA GLU A 96 -11.09 13.20 -4.75
C GLU A 96 -11.67 13.82 -3.48
N LEU A 97 -10.92 13.74 -2.38
CA LEU A 97 -11.27 14.37 -1.11
C LEU A 97 -10.95 15.88 -1.10
N PHE A 98 -9.98 16.32 -1.91
CA PHE A 98 -9.52 17.71 -1.97
C PHE A 98 -10.07 18.43 -3.21
N PRO A 99 -10.41 19.73 -3.11
CA PRO A 99 -10.84 20.52 -4.27
C PRO A 99 -9.68 20.68 -5.27
N THR A 100 -10.03 20.94 -6.53
CA THR A 100 -9.13 20.91 -7.70
C THR A 100 -7.85 21.74 -7.52
N MET A 101 -7.92 22.84 -6.76
CA MET A 101 -6.79 23.73 -6.43
C MET A 101 -5.69 23.05 -5.60
N PHE A 102 -6.03 22.12 -4.71
CA PHE A 102 -5.08 21.44 -3.82
C PHE A 102 -4.74 20.02 -4.26
N ARG A 103 -5.42 19.49 -5.30
CA ARG A 103 -5.28 18.12 -5.80
C ARG A 103 -3.83 17.72 -6.05
N SER A 104 -3.07 18.51 -6.80
CA SER A 104 -1.67 18.24 -7.13
C SER A 104 -0.74 18.35 -5.92
N LYS A 105 -1.04 19.27 -4.99
CA LYS A 105 -0.23 19.47 -3.77
C LYS A 105 -0.39 18.29 -2.81
N SER A 106 -1.62 17.81 -2.62
CA SER A 106 -1.92 16.65 -1.76
C SER A 106 -1.29 15.36 -2.30
N LEU A 107 -1.32 15.14 -3.62
CA LEU A 107 -0.66 13.99 -4.25
C LEU A 107 0.86 14.01 -4.06
N GLY A 108 1.50 15.17 -4.27
CA GLY A 108 2.93 15.32 -4.04
C GLY A 108 3.33 15.08 -2.59
N PHE A 109 2.53 15.59 -1.63
CA PHE A 109 2.76 15.35 -0.21
C PHE A 109 2.61 13.87 0.15
N CYS A 110 1.55 13.21 -0.33
CA CYS A 110 1.33 11.78 -0.13
C CYS A 110 2.48 10.94 -0.72
N ALA A 111 2.92 11.24 -1.95
CA ALA A 111 4.04 10.57 -2.58
C ALA A 111 5.34 10.75 -1.79
N GLY A 112 5.58 11.95 -1.24
CA GLY A 112 6.70 12.22 -0.34
C GLY A 112 6.64 11.35 0.93
N CYS A 113 5.49 11.29 1.59
CA CYS A 113 5.29 10.43 2.75
C CYS A 113 5.49 8.94 2.41
N ALA A 114 5.01 8.47 1.26
CA ALA A 114 5.20 7.11 0.80
C ALA A 114 6.69 6.76 0.62
N ARG A 115 7.50 7.71 0.12
CA ARG A 115 8.97 7.53 0.01
C ARG A 115 9.65 7.45 1.37
N ILE A 116 9.22 8.24 2.34
CA ILE A 116 9.71 8.15 3.73
C ILE A 116 9.36 6.78 4.32
N GLY A 117 8.13 6.30 4.10
CA GLY A 117 7.71 4.95 4.48
C GLY A 117 8.61 3.87 3.90
N ALA A 118 8.92 3.93 2.60
CA ALA A 118 9.82 2.98 1.95
C ALA A 118 11.25 2.98 2.54
N ALA A 119 11.76 4.16 2.92
CA ALA A 119 13.05 4.27 3.61
C ALA A 119 13.01 3.63 5.01
N LEU A 120 11.94 3.87 5.77
CA LEU A 120 11.72 3.22 7.07
C LEU A 120 11.64 1.70 6.94
N CYS A 121 10.94 1.19 5.92
CA CYS A 121 10.84 -0.26 5.66
C CYS A 121 12.20 -0.91 5.39
N SER A 122 13.12 -0.20 4.72
CA SER A 122 14.47 -0.71 4.46
C SER A 122 15.28 -0.77 5.76
N TYR A 123 15.14 0.25 6.60
CA TYR A 123 15.79 0.30 7.91
C TYR A 123 15.29 -0.79 8.86
N THR A 124 13.98 -1.06 8.89
CA THR A 124 13.43 -2.14 9.73
C THR A 124 13.90 -3.52 9.28
N ASN A 125 14.08 -3.75 7.98
CA ASN A 125 14.61 -5.00 7.45
C ASN A 125 16.09 -5.20 7.84
N GLU A 126 16.91 -4.14 7.80
CA GLU A 126 18.30 -4.21 8.27
C GLU A 126 18.39 -4.47 9.78
N LEU A 127 17.43 -3.94 10.55
CA LEU A 127 17.37 -4.12 12.00
C LEU A 127 16.94 -5.53 12.43
N ASP A 128 16.16 -6.25 11.61
CA ASP A 128 15.79 -7.67 11.84
C ASP A 128 17.03 -8.55 12.01
N SER A 129 18.07 -8.28 11.23
CA SER A 129 19.36 -8.97 11.32
C SER A 129 20.04 -8.84 12.70
N ARG A 130 19.58 -7.91 13.56
CA ARG A 130 20.15 -7.67 14.90
C ARG A 130 19.21 -8.01 16.05
N LEU A 131 17.89 -7.90 15.89
CA LEU A 131 16.91 -8.01 16.97
C LEU A 131 16.14 -9.35 17.02
N GLY A 132 16.29 -10.21 16.01
CA GLY A 132 15.71 -11.57 16.00
C GLY A 132 14.52 -11.73 15.04
N HIS A 133 14.34 -12.96 14.58
CA HIS A 133 13.41 -13.36 13.52
C HIS A 133 11.96 -12.94 13.80
N GLY A 134 11.38 -12.10 12.93
CA GLY A 134 9.95 -11.79 12.90
C GLY A 134 9.59 -10.35 13.31
N SER A 135 10.57 -9.54 13.71
CA SER A 135 10.37 -8.11 14.00
C SER A 135 9.77 -7.28 12.85
N PRO A 136 10.22 -7.41 11.58
CA PRO A 136 9.75 -6.55 10.50
C PRO A 136 8.31 -6.89 10.11
N MET A 137 7.90 -8.17 10.20
CA MET A 137 6.53 -8.59 9.88
C MET A 137 5.52 -8.00 10.85
N ALA A 138 5.85 -7.95 12.15
CA ALA A 138 5.01 -7.29 13.14
C ALA A 138 4.89 -5.78 12.86
N PHE A 139 5.97 -5.13 12.46
CA PHE A 139 5.97 -3.71 12.10
C PHE A 139 5.11 -3.43 10.88
N TYR A 140 5.20 -4.25 9.82
CA TYR A 140 4.36 -4.12 8.64
C TYR A 140 2.87 -4.34 8.97
N ALA A 141 2.53 -5.38 9.73
CA ALA A 141 1.15 -5.61 10.15
C ALA A 141 0.60 -4.43 10.96
N ALA A 142 1.37 -3.86 11.90
CA ALA A 142 0.98 -2.69 12.66
C ALA A 142 0.76 -1.46 11.76
N SER A 143 1.63 -1.23 10.77
CA SER A 143 1.47 -0.11 9.84
C SER A 143 0.19 -0.20 9.00
N ILE A 144 -0.16 -1.41 8.53
CA ILE A 144 -1.40 -1.65 7.77
C ILE A 144 -2.62 -1.46 8.68
N LEU A 145 -2.54 -1.90 9.94
CA LEU A 145 -3.62 -1.69 10.92
C LEU A 145 -3.87 -0.20 11.15
N VAL A 146 -2.81 0.60 11.32
CA VAL A 146 -2.93 2.06 11.44
C VAL A 146 -3.56 2.66 10.18
N ALA A 147 -3.17 2.20 8.98
CA ALA A 147 -3.78 2.65 7.74
C ALA A 147 -5.30 2.34 7.68
N ILE A 148 -5.72 1.15 8.11
CA ILE A 148 -7.14 0.78 8.22
C ILE A 148 -7.88 1.74 9.17
N LEU A 149 -7.32 2.02 10.35
CA LEU A 149 -7.94 2.95 11.30
C LEU A 149 -8.10 4.36 10.72
N VAL A 150 -7.11 4.85 9.99
CA VAL A 150 -7.17 6.16 9.32
C VAL A 150 -8.27 6.16 8.24
N ILE A 151 -8.39 5.09 7.46
CA ILE A 151 -9.42 4.95 6.42
C ILE A 151 -10.83 4.94 7.03
N LEU A 152 -11.01 4.34 8.21
CA LEU A 152 -12.28 4.34 8.93
C LEU A 152 -12.69 5.76 9.40
N VAL A 153 -11.72 6.61 9.73
CA VAL A 153 -11.95 8.00 10.14
C VAL A 153 -12.23 8.92 8.95
N LEU A 154 -11.68 8.63 7.77
CA LEU A 154 -11.94 9.44 6.57
C LEU A 154 -13.43 9.41 6.21
N PRO A 155 -14.04 10.49 5.69
CA PRO A 155 -15.45 10.55 5.27
C PRO A 155 -15.69 9.90 3.89
N ASP A 156 -16.89 9.38 3.64
CA ASP A 156 -17.18 8.62 2.40
C ASP A 156 -17.29 9.59 1.23
N THR A 157 -16.35 9.53 0.29
CA THR A 157 -16.43 10.34 -0.92
C THR A 157 -17.30 9.58 -1.91
N SER A 158 -18.59 9.91 -1.95
CA SER A 158 -19.55 9.29 -2.86
C SER A 158 -19.35 9.77 -4.31
N GLY A 159 -18.15 9.65 -4.88
CA GLY A 159 -17.86 9.87 -6.31
C GLY A 159 -18.26 11.22 -6.91
N GLU A 160 -18.81 12.14 -6.12
CA GLU A 160 -19.27 13.45 -6.54
C GLU A 160 -18.08 14.40 -6.40
N ASN A 161 -17.57 14.88 -7.54
CA ASN A 161 -16.52 15.88 -7.54
C ASN A 161 -17.00 17.06 -6.69
N LEU A 162 -16.28 17.35 -5.61
CA LEU A 162 -16.44 18.61 -4.88
C LEU A 162 -15.87 19.73 -5.75
N ASP A 163 -16.58 20.09 -6.82
CA ASP A 163 -16.22 21.13 -7.78
C ASP A 163 -16.45 22.55 -7.26
N GLN A 164 -16.61 22.75 -5.95
CA GLN A 164 -16.92 24.06 -5.40
C GLN A 164 -15.92 24.46 -4.34
N CYS A 165 -14.88 25.19 -4.78
CA CYS A 165 -14.11 26.07 -3.91
C CYS A 165 -14.92 27.37 -3.76
N PRO A 166 -15.45 27.72 -2.56
CA PRO A 166 -16.21 28.95 -2.37
C PRO A 166 -15.39 30.23 -2.62
N GLU A 167 -14.07 30.15 -2.77
CA GLU A 167 -13.20 31.30 -3.05
C GLU A 167 -13.35 31.86 -4.47
N GLN A 168 -13.78 31.08 -5.48
CA GLN A 168 -13.96 31.62 -6.84
C GLN A 168 -15.26 32.41 -7.03
N GLN A 169 -16.21 32.31 -6.09
CA GLN A 169 -17.44 33.10 -6.16
C GLN A 169 -17.22 34.56 -5.76
N ASN A 170 -16.23 34.85 -4.91
CA ASN A 170 -15.96 36.22 -4.45
C ASN A 170 -15.16 37.08 -5.44
N GLU A 171 -14.38 36.49 -6.35
CA GLU A 171 -13.64 37.25 -7.37
C GLU A 171 -14.48 37.58 -8.62
N MET A 172 -15.57 36.84 -8.87
CA MET A 172 -16.50 37.15 -9.98
C MET A 172 -17.64 38.09 -9.61
N THR A 173 -17.85 38.39 -8.33
CA THR A 173 -18.80 39.42 -7.87
C THR A 173 -18.19 40.81 -7.73
N ASP A 174 -16.88 40.95 -7.94
CA ASP A 174 -16.13 42.22 -7.87
C ASP A 174 -15.80 42.78 -9.28
N PHE A 175 -16.55 42.36 -10.31
CA PHE A 175 -16.48 42.89 -11.68
C PHE A 175 -17.87 43.18 -12.23
#